data_AF-A7VQK4-F1
#
_entry.id   AF-A7VQK4-F1
#
_cell.length_a   1.000
_cell.length_b   1.000
_cell.length_c   1.000
_cell.angle_alpha   90.00
_cell.angle_beta   90.00
_cell.angle_gamma   90.00
#
_symmetry.space_group_name_H-M   'P 1'
#
loop_
_entity.id
_entity.type
_entity.pdbx_description
1 polymer ?
#
loop_
_entity_poly.entity_id
_entity_poly.type
_entity_poly.pdbx_seq_one_letter_code
_entity_poly.pdbx_strand_id
1 'polypeptide(L)'
;MCGTGRQPILRNKMENDNYYLLTLAAIAKEIQQRGEKRECAVNLGAGLPLTGFGREKKAFREYLFRSSQPVSFKFEGIAYQVTIQDVRLFPQGCSAIAVHPEFIRGEPSVLLMDVGGWTVDLMRLDNGIPNASACRSLELPHFLNCQSPLF
;
A
#
# COMPACT_ATOMS: atom_id res chain seq x y z
N MET A 1 -1.37 -12.44 -17.03
CA MET A 1 0.07 -12.11 -17.01
C MET A 1 0.23 -10.75 -16.34
N CYS A 2 0.94 -10.66 -15.22
CA CYS A 2 1.50 -9.40 -14.75
C CYS A 2 2.74 -9.08 -15.60
N GLY A 3 2.85 -7.88 -16.16
CA GLY A 3 4.11 -7.41 -16.77
C GLY A 3 4.04 -6.88 -18.21
N THR A 4 2.91 -6.95 -18.91
CA THR A 4 2.76 -6.35 -20.24
C THR A 4 1.92 -5.06 -20.16
N GLY A 5 2.59 -3.92 -19.99
CA GLY A 5 1.97 -2.59 -19.97
C GLY A 5 1.54 -2.09 -18.57
N ARG A 6 1.09 -0.83 -18.51
CA ARG A 6 0.53 -0.25 -17.27
C ARG A 6 -0.70 -1.05 -16.86
N GLN A 7 -0.73 -1.57 -15.64
CA GLN A 7 -1.92 -2.29 -15.18
C GLN A 7 -3.13 -1.36 -15.18
N PRO A 8 -4.29 -1.83 -15.69
CA PRO A 8 -5.53 -1.07 -15.62
C PRO A 8 -5.89 -0.81 -14.16
N ILE A 9 -6.51 0.34 -13.92
CA ILE A 9 -6.93 0.74 -12.57
C ILE A 9 -7.99 -0.22 -12.09
N LEU A 10 -7.70 -0.92 -11.00
CA LEU A 10 -8.69 -1.68 -10.26
C LEU A 10 -9.10 -0.84 -9.05
N ARG A 11 -10.38 -0.48 -8.99
CA ARG A 11 -10.92 0.33 -7.89
C ARG A 11 -10.87 -0.45 -6.57
N ASN A 12 -10.92 -1.78 -6.63
CA ASN A 12 -10.78 -2.65 -5.48
C ASN A 12 -9.44 -3.41 -5.54
N LYS A 13 -8.58 -3.21 -4.53
CA LYS A 13 -7.27 -3.87 -4.42
C LYS A 13 -7.36 -5.40 -4.29
N MET A 14 -8.56 -5.93 -4.04
CA MET A 14 -8.84 -7.36 -3.86
C MET A 14 -9.61 -7.97 -5.04
N GLU A 15 -9.84 -7.22 -6.12
CA GLU A 15 -10.62 -7.69 -7.27
C GLU A 15 -9.97 -8.89 -7.99
N ASN A 16 -8.66 -9.05 -7.86
CA ASN A 16 -7.92 -10.23 -8.30
C ASN A 16 -6.68 -10.46 -7.43
N ASP A 17 -5.93 -11.52 -7.74
CA ASP A 17 -4.72 -11.90 -7.00
C ASP A 17 -3.48 -11.08 -7.37
N ASN A 18 -3.54 -10.11 -8.30
CA ASN A 18 -2.33 -9.38 -8.71
C ASN A 18 -1.69 -8.62 -7.55
N TYR A 19 -2.48 -7.98 -6.68
CA TYR A 19 -1.95 -7.28 -5.52
C TYR A 19 -1.21 -8.26 -4.58
N TYR A 20 -1.82 -9.42 -4.34
CA TYR A 20 -1.22 -10.46 -3.52
C TYR A 20 0.06 -11.03 -4.13
N LEU A 21 0.08 -11.31 -5.44
CA LEU A 21 1.28 -11.78 -6.14
C LEU A 21 2.42 -10.77 -6.08
N LEU A 22 2.12 -9.47 -6.24
CA LEU A 22 3.11 -8.40 -6.08
C LEU A 22 3.59 -8.30 -4.63
N THR A 23 2.71 -8.56 -3.65
CA THR A 23 3.10 -8.63 -2.23
C THR A 23 4.07 -9.78 -1.99
N LEU A 24 3.84 -10.97 -2.56
CA LEU A 24 4.76 -12.11 -2.45
C LEU A 24 6.12 -11.81 -3.10
N ALA A 25 6.12 -11.16 -4.26
CA ALA A 25 7.36 -10.71 -4.90
C ALA A 25 8.12 -9.69 -4.03
N ALA A 26 7.41 -8.75 -3.40
CA ALA A 26 8.00 -7.78 -2.49
C ALA A 26 8.60 -8.45 -1.24
N ILE A 27 7.90 -9.42 -0.65
CA ILE A 27 8.40 -10.21 0.48
C ILE A 27 9.70 -10.94 0.09
N ALA A 28 9.73 -11.62 -1.06
CA ALA A 28 10.92 -12.33 -1.52
C ALA A 28 12.11 -11.38 -1.73
N LYS A 29 11.88 -10.23 -2.37
CA LYS A 29 12.92 -9.22 -2.59
C LYS A 29 13.45 -8.65 -1.27
N GLU A 30 12.59 -8.40 -0.30
CA GLU A 30 12.99 -7.91 1.03
C GLU A 30 13.83 -8.95 1.79
N ILE A 31 13.42 -10.23 1.77
CA ILE A 31 14.19 -11.34 2.36
C ILE A 31 15.58 -11.43 1.72
N GLN A 32 15.66 -11.36 0.39
CA GLN A 32 16.93 -11.36 -0.34
C GLN A 32 17.81 -10.16 0.04
N GLN A 33 17.22 -8.96 0.09
CA GLN A 33 17.95 -7.73 0.41
C GLN A 33 18.52 -7.75 1.84
N ARG A 34 17.81 -8.34 2.80
CA ARG A 34 18.27 -8.49 4.19
C ARG A 34 19.20 -9.69 4.41
N GLY A 35 19.31 -10.59 3.43
CA GLY A 35 20.05 -11.85 3.60
C GLY A 35 19.39 -12.83 4.58
N GLU A 36 18.07 -12.72 4.75
CA GLU A 36 17.30 -13.55 5.69
C GLU A 36 17.08 -14.98 5.15
N LYS A 37 16.74 -15.89 6.06
CA LYS A 37 16.33 -17.25 5.66
C LYS A 37 15.05 -17.20 4.84
N ARG A 38 14.98 -18.03 3.81
CA ARG A 38 13.79 -18.16 2.92
C ARG A 38 12.60 -18.82 3.61
N GLU A 39 12.85 -19.49 4.73
CA GLU A 39 11.86 -19.94 5.68
C GLU A 39 11.90 -19.01 6.89
N CYS A 40 10.91 -18.10 6.98
CA CYS A 40 10.89 -17.07 8.00
C CYS A 40 9.48 -16.58 8.32
N ALA A 41 9.38 -15.77 9.36
CA ALA A 41 8.16 -15.08 9.72
C ALA A 41 8.24 -13.59 9.33
N VAL A 42 7.13 -12.99 8.91
CA VAL A 42 7.05 -11.57 8.54
C VAL A 42 5.82 -10.91 9.15
N ASN A 43 5.94 -9.61 9.39
CA ASN A 43 4.82 -8.73 9.71
C ASN A 43 4.62 -7.78 8.53
N LEU A 44 3.39 -7.68 8.02
CA LEU A 44 3.08 -6.83 6.88
C LEU A 44 2.50 -5.49 7.36
N GLY A 45 3.08 -4.40 6.86
CA GLY A 45 2.48 -3.06 6.90
C GLY A 45 1.96 -2.70 5.51
N ALA A 46 0.69 -2.33 5.39
CA ALA A 46 0.11 -1.92 4.11
C ALA A 46 -0.81 -0.71 4.21
N GLY A 47 -0.91 0.03 3.11
CA GLY A 47 -1.75 1.22 2.98
C GLY A 47 -3.10 0.94 2.34
N LEU A 48 -4.17 1.47 2.92
CA LEU A 48 -5.50 1.52 2.31
C LEU A 48 -5.93 2.96 2.00
N PRO A 49 -6.66 3.20 0.90
CA PRO A 49 -7.21 4.52 0.61
C PRO A 49 -8.08 4.96 1.79
N LEU A 50 -7.90 6.20 2.20
CA LEU A 50 -8.54 6.71 3.40
C LEU A 50 -10.08 6.73 3.32
N THR A 51 -10.63 7.03 2.14
CA THR A 51 -12.07 7.03 1.84
C THR A 51 -12.71 5.63 1.98
N GLY A 52 -11.91 4.58 1.82
CA GLY A 52 -12.31 3.19 1.99
C GLY A 52 -11.89 2.58 3.33
N PHE A 53 -10.99 3.24 4.08
CA PHE A 53 -10.26 2.63 5.20
C PHE A 53 -11.16 1.93 6.21
N GLY A 54 -12.18 2.60 6.74
CA GLY A 54 -13.08 1.99 7.73
C GLY A 54 -13.83 0.76 7.21
N ARG A 55 -14.27 0.80 5.93
CA ARG A 55 -15.09 -0.26 5.31
C ARG A 55 -14.25 -1.44 4.83
N GLU A 56 -13.09 -1.17 4.24
CA GLU A 56 -12.26 -2.16 3.55
C GLU A 56 -11.20 -2.79 4.46
N LYS A 57 -10.87 -2.16 5.60
CA LYS A 57 -9.80 -2.60 6.51
C LYS A 57 -9.89 -4.08 6.90
N LYS A 58 -11.08 -4.56 7.29
CA LYS A 58 -11.22 -5.95 7.73
C LYS A 58 -10.95 -6.93 6.58
N ALA A 59 -11.64 -6.76 5.46
CA ALA A 59 -11.51 -7.64 4.30
C ALA A 59 -10.08 -7.62 3.73
N PHE A 60 -9.46 -6.45 3.65
CA PHE A 60 -8.10 -6.33 3.13
C PHE A 60 -7.06 -6.94 4.07
N ARG A 61 -7.26 -6.85 5.39
CA ARG A 61 -6.41 -7.53 6.37
C ARG A 61 -6.50 -9.05 6.18
N GLU A 62 -7.71 -9.59 6.04
CA GLU A 62 -7.95 -11.02 5.83
C GLU A 62 -7.34 -11.49 4.50
N TYR A 63 -7.48 -10.70 3.43
CA TYR A 63 -6.88 -10.95 2.12
C TYR A 63 -5.35 -11.07 2.18
N LEU A 64 -4.67 -10.14 2.87
CA LEU A 64 -3.22 -10.17 3.01
C LEU A 64 -2.73 -11.23 3.98
N PHE A 65 -3.46 -11.45 5.09
CA PHE A 65 -3.07 -12.41 6.10
C PHE A 65 -3.09 -13.84 5.53
N ARG A 66 -4.08 -14.16 4.68
CA ARG A 66 -4.40 -15.50 4.15
C ARG A 66 -4.53 -16.57 5.24
N SER A 67 -5.66 -17.27 5.26
CA SER A 67 -5.91 -18.31 6.27
C SER A 67 -4.96 -19.50 6.17
N SER A 68 -4.52 -19.86 4.96
CA SER A 68 -3.59 -20.97 4.73
C SER A 68 -2.14 -20.54 4.93
N GLN A 69 -1.62 -20.78 6.14
CA GLN A 69 -0.24 -20.52 6.55
C GLN A 69 0.50 -21.84 6.83
N PRO A 70 1.84 -21.93 6.61
CA PRO A 70 2.69 -20.90 6.00
C PRO A 70 2.44 -20.78 4.49
N VAL A 71 2.71 -19.60 3.92
CA VAL A 71 2.57 -19.35 2.50
C VAL A 71 3.81 -19.87 1.77
N SER A 72 3.63 -20.91 0.95
CA SER A 72 4.66 -21.45 0.07
C SER A 72 4.52 -20.88 -1.34
N PHE A 73 5.60 -20.30 -1.87
CA PHE A 73 5.60 -19.71 -3.21
C PHE A 73 6.99 -19.78 -3.87
N LYS A 74 7.02 -19.53 -5.18
CA LYS A 74 8.27 -19.40 -5.94
C LYS A 74 8.40 -17.99 -6.51
N PHE A 75 9.58 -17.40 -6.34
CA PHE A 75 9.96 -16.13 -6.96
C PHE A 75 11.28 -16.34 -7.70
N GLU A 76 11.31 -16.03 -9.01
CA GLU A 76 12.48 -16.24 -9.87
C GLU A 76 13.07 -17.67 -9.80
N GLY A 77 12.18 -18.67 -9.72
CA GLY A 77 12.56 -20.08 -9.62
C GLY A 77 12.99 -20.55 -8.23
N ILE A 78 13.16 -19.64 -7.27
CA ILE A 78 13.57 -19.93 -5.88
C ILE A 78 12.33 -20.13 -5.01
N ALA A 79 12.33 -21.18 -4.18
CA ALA A 79 11.25 -21.48 -3.25
C ALA A 79 11.39 -20.69 -1.93
N TYR A 80 10.25 -20.20 -1.44
CA TYR A 80 10.08 -19.51 -0.17
C TYR A 80 8.95 -20.13 0.63
N GLN A 81 9.06 -20.09 1.95
CA GLN A 81 8.02 -20.51 2.89
C GLN A 81 7.90 -19.46 3.99
N VAL A 82 6.87 -18.63 3.92
CA VAL A 82 6.76 -17.46 4.79
C VAL A 82 5.53 -17.55 5.67
N THR A 83 5.71 -17.38 6.97
CA THR A 83 4.61 -17.25 7.93
C THR A 83 4.28 -15.77 8.13
N ILE A 84 3.09 -15.33 7.71
CA ILE A 84 2.60 -13.98 7.96
C ILE A 84 2.03 -13.96 9.39
N GLN A 85 2.72 -13.29 10.32
CA GLN A 85 2.35 -13.26 11.74
C GLN A 85 1.31 -12.18 12.03
N ASP A 86 1.45 -11.00 11.41
CA ASP A 86 0.51 -9.90 11.58
C ASP A 86 0.40 -9.07 10.30
N VAL A 87 -0.75 -8.41 10.15
CA VAL A 87 -1.01 -7.43 9.10
C VAL A 87 -1.57 -6.17 9.75
N ARG A 88 -0.82 -5.08 9.63
CA ARG A 88 -1.18 -3.75 10.11
C ARG A 88 -1.50 -2.83 8.94
N LEU A 89 -2.69 -2.27 8.98
CA LEU A 89 -3.19 -1.38 7.93
C LEU A 89 -3.17 0.06 8.39
N PHE A 90 -2.66 0.94 7.52
CA PHE A 90 -2.52 2.36 7.74
C PHE A 90 -3.27 3.14 6.66
N PRO A 91 -3.88 4.29 6.98
CA PRO A 91 -4.43 5.16 5.96
C PRO A 91 -3.32 5.66 5.03
N GLN A 92 -3.53 5.55 3.71
CA GLN A 92 -2.61 6.11 2.71
C GLN A 92 -2.46 7.63 2.93
N GLY A 93 -1.27 8.15 2.67
CA GLY A 93 -0.88 9.52 2.98
C GLY A 93 -0.40 9.73 4.41
N CYS A 94 -1.08 9.19 5.43
CA CYS A 94 -0.71 9.41 6.84
C CYS A 94 0.70 8.89 7.21
N SER A 95 1.17 7.85 6.52
CA SER A 95 2.48 7.26 6.80
C SER A 95 3.63 8.24 6.62
N ALA A 96 3.53 9.19 5.66
CA ALA A 96 4.55 10.22 5.47
C ALA A 96 4.63 11.18 6.67
N ILE A 97 3.48 11.53 7.24
CA ILE A 97 3.38 12.39 8.43
C ILE A 97 3.93 11.66 9.67
N ALA A 98 3.69 10.35 9.78
CA ALA A 98 4.17 9.57 10.92
C ALA A 98 5.71 9.57 11.04
N VAL A 99 6.42 9.75 9.93
CA VAL A 99 7.89 9.86 9.90
C VAL A 99 8.36 11.27 10.24
N HIS A 100 7.56 12.29 9.91
CA HIS A 100 7.88 13.71 10.10
C HIS A 100 6.78 14.47 10.86
N PRO A 101 6.56 14.16 12.15
CA PRO A 101 5.50 14.79 12.95
C PRO A 101 5.74 16.29 13.17
N GLU A 102 6.96 16.79 12.99
CA GLU A 102 7.32 18.20 13.05
C GLU A 102 6.57 19.05 12.01
N PHE A 103 6.20 18.50 10.86
CA PHE A 103 5.50 19.25 9.80
C PHE A 103 4.02 19.52 10.11
N ILE A 104 3.45 18.87 11.12
CA ILE A 104 2.04 19.04 11.50
C ILE A 104 1.87 19.55 12.93
N ARG A 105 2.95 19.59 13.71
CA ARG A 105 2.87 19.93 15.13
C ARG A 105 2.58 21.42 15.30
N GLY A 106 1.48 21.73 15.99
CA GLY A 106 1.06 23.11 16.25
C GLY A 106 0.27 23.74 15.09
N GLU A 107 0.12 23.03 13.98
CA GLU A 107 -0.70 23.49 12.86
C GLU A 107 -2.18 23.15 13.10
N PRO A 108 -3.09 24.14 13.08
CA PRO A 108 -4.50 23.91 13.38
C PRO A 108 -5.21 23.11 12.28
N SER A 109 -4.73 23.23 11.03
CA SER A 109 -5.29 22.54 9.88
C SER A 109 -4.22 22.31 8.81
N VAL A 110 -3.99 21.05 8.45
CA VAL A 110 -3.05 20.66 7.38
C VAL A 110 -3.81 19.89 6.30
N LEU A 111 -3.56 20.19 5.03
CA LEU A 111 -4.09 19.39 3.91
C LEU A 111 -2.99 18.47 3.37
N LEU A 112 -3.14 17.18 3.61
CA LEU A 112 -2.32 16.13 3.01
C LEU A 112 -2.85 15.83 1.61
N MET A 113 -1.96 15.83 0.63
CA MET A 113 -2.28 15.50 -0.77
C MET A 113 -1.37 14.35 -1.23
N ASP A 114 -1.94 13.17 -1.45
CA ASP A 114 -1.26 12.02 -2.05
C ASP A 114 -1.53 12.04 -3.56
N VAL A 115 -0.54 12.48 -4.33
CA VAL A 115 -0.64 12.66 -5.78
C VAL A 115 -0.12 11.41 -6.49
N GLY A 116 -1.04 10.59 -6.99
CA GLY A 116 -0.75 9.46 -7.84
C GLY A 116 -0.86 9.79 -9.34
N GLY A 117 -0.54 8.81 -10.19
CA GLY A 117 -0.63 8.99 -11.65
C GLY A 117 -2.05 9.09 -12.22
N TRP A 118 -3.08 8.84 -11.41
CA TRP A 118 -4.50 8.88 -11.81
C TRP A 118 -5.40 9.52 -10.77
N THR A 119 -5.01 9.53 -9.50
CA THR A 119 -5.82 10.06 -8.40
C THR A 119 -5.00 11.03 -7.58
N VAL A 120 -5.68 12.05 -7.05
CA VAL A 120 -5.16 12.87 -5.96
C VAL A 120 -6.06 12.64 -4.76
N ASP A 121 -5.52 12.01 -3.73
CA ASP A 121 -6.22 11.77 -2.47
C ASP A 121 -5.92 12.91 -1.49
N LEU A 122 -6.97 13.60 -1.07
CA LEU A 122 -6.92 14.75 -0.16
C LEU A 122 -7.43 14.32 1.21
N MET A 123 -6.65 14.67 2.25
CA MET A 123 -7.02 14.48 3.65
C MET A 123 -6.70 15.74 4.43
N ARG A 124 -7.72 16.32 5.07
CA ARG A 124 -7.48 17.37 6.06
C ARG A 124 -7.15 16.73 7.41
N LEU A 125 -6.13 17.23 8.08
CA LEU A 125 -5.81 16.94 9.46
C LEU A 125 -6.18 18.16 10.29
N ASP A 126 -7.07 17.99 11.26
CA ASP A 126 -7.46 19.03 12.21
C ASP A 126 -6.65 18.81 13.49
N ASN A 127 -5.78 19.76 13.85
CA ASN A 127 -4.81 19.62 14.95
C ASN A 127 -4.00 18.30 14.89
N GLY A 128 -3.55 17.91 13.70
CA GLY A 128 -2.81 16.66 13.48
C GLY A 128 -3.65 15.38 13.47
N ILE A 129 -4.98 15.47 13.60
CA ILE A 129 -5.89 14.32 13.57
C ILE A 129 -6.58 14.24 12.20
N PRO A 130 -6.48 13.10 11.48
CA PRO A 130 -7.19 12.89 10.21
C PRO A 130 -8.71 13.12 10.32
N ASN A 131 -9.25 14.05 9.55
CA ASN A 131 -10.68 14.29 9.44
C ASN A 131 -11.27 13.46 8.28
N ALA A 132 -11.80 12.28 8.62
CA ALA A 132 -12.42 11.35 7.68
C ALA A 132 -13.54 11.99 6.82
N SER A 133 -14.29 12.96 7.35
CA SER A 133 -15.40 13.61 6.63
C SER A 133 -14.92 14.60 5.54
N ALA A 134 -13.69 15.10 5.68
CA ALA A 134 -13.05 16.01 4.73
C ALA A 134 -12.25 15.28 3.64
N CYS A 135 -12.27 13.95 3.63
CA CYS A 135 -11.49 13.16 2.69
C CYS A 135 -12.10 13.18 1.30
N ARG A 136 -11.30 13.42 0.28
CA ARG A 136 -11.74 13.46 -1.13
C ARG A 136 -10.73 12.71 -1.98
N SER A 137 -11.20 11.94 -2.94
CA SER A 137 -10.36 11.39 -4.00
C SER A 137 -10.79 12.04 -5.30
N LEU A 138 -9.86 12.69 -5.98
CA LEU A 138 -10.08 13.31 -7.27
C LEU A 138 -9.46 12.43 -8.35
N GLU A 139 -10.27 11.95 -9.29
CA GLU A 139 -9.74 11.28 -10.48
C GLU A 139 -9.15 12.34 -11.41
N LEU A 140 -7.82 12.35 -11.55
CA LEU A 140 -7.07 13.23 -12.45
C LEU A 140 -6.23 12.38 -13.41
N PRO A 141 -6.83 11.90 -14.51
CA PRO A 141 -6.09 11.22 -15.56
C PRO A 141 -4.88 12.06 -16.00
N HIS A 142 -3.68 11.49 -15.95
CA HIS A 142 -2.42 12.10 -16.45
C HIS A 142 -1.76 13.17 -15.57
N PHE A 143 -2.12 13.32 -14.29
CA PHE A 143 -1.51 14.34 -13.43
C PHE A 143 0.01 14.16 -13.23
N LEU A 144 0.45 12.91 -13.02
CA LEU A 144 1.86 12.52 -13.11
C LEU A 144 2.03 11.56 -14.28
N ASN A 145 2.20 12.15 -15.46
CA ASN A 145 2.59 11.42 -16.66
C ASN A 145 4.11 11.56 -16.81
N CYS A 146 4.89 10.66 -16.21
CA CYS A 146 6.31 10.51 -16.56
C CYS A 146 6.39 9.84 -17.95
N GLN A 147 5.98 10.57 -18.99
CA GLN A 147 6.46 10.35 -20.34
C GLN A 147 7.70 11.21 -20.54
N SER A 148 8.82 10.79 -19.95
CA SER A 148 10.12 11.24 -20.43
C SER A 148 10.62 10.17 -21.39
N PRO A 149 10.51 10.34 -22.72
CA PRO A 149 11.43 9.68 -23.63
C PRO A 149 12.76 10.43 -23.46
N LEU A 150 13.59 10.00 -22.53
CA LEU A 150 15.00 10.34 -22.60
C LEU A 150 15.62 9.42 -23.66
N PHE A 151 16.34 10.05 -24.59
CA PHE A 151 17.18 9.47 -25.63
C PHE A 151 17.95 8.22 -25.18
#